data_AF-A0A9R0JF21-F1
#
_entry.id   AF-A0A9R0JF21-F1
#
_cell.length_a   1.000
_cell.length_b   1.000
_cell.length_c   1.000
_cell.angle_alpha   90.00
_cell.angle_beta   90.00
_cell.angle_gamma   90.00
#
_symmetry.space_group_name_H-M   'P 1'
#
loop_
_entity.id
_entity.type
_entity.pdbx_description
1 polymer ?
#
loop_
_entity_poly.entity_id
_entity_poly.type
_entity_poly.pdbx_seq_one_letter_code
_entity_poly.pdbx_strand_id
1 'polypeptide(L)'
;MVQKYNDDEEIQRPQSLSGANSGAFEADGTTAMYYNKRDASLKSEKFTVLLELTGTEGDESDERPGLDIVIVLDVSGSMRGKNLEQLKIASKFLIKKLSAVDRLSVVIFSSHAQRLCPLSLMNQDAQSHVEGLIHQLKAGGGTNITAGLEEAIKVLNDRRFTDGREVAIMFMSDGNPSKGYDGSKVTFGDVPVHTFGLGQDYHPQVLTDIAARSNGGTFNTSDVDNPKTSNLSIAFAQCLAGLLSVVVKDLTLIITKQKSTIQKVSVGNYPQTRDDTEGTATVSFGNLYSRETRNVLVNLVLDEVKSPKGTDILEFTYTYKRVIGDREYDVAPVTITVSRTETPSGQEIPEVLNEIARQDTAEKMKDARKLADRKLFDDAKGKLNEARQDLERKELNQSDPLIKGLLAEVKQLTELMATPEIYEKLGRAFAFASELSHALQRASARGDVSELRLFATKAMDQLLSQVKNYEKNPNMPVPTTADDKKTRIAEEKANPTIKKPAPKPKETNVADIAQVLSTHLADAIKSLTAIKELIDKSH
;
A
#
# COMPACT_ATOMS: atom_id res chain seq x y z
N MET A 1 10.62 -39.97 -2.29
CA MET A 1 10.43 -39.09 -1.11
C MET A 1 10.12 -37.71 -1.64
N VAL A 2 8.88 -37.25 -1.48
CA VAL A 2 8.46 -35.91 -1.94
C VAL A 2 8.99 -34.91 -0.93
N GLN A 3 9.94 -34.09 -1.35
CA GLN A 3 10.52 -33.04 -0.53
C GLN A 3 9.47 -31.93 -0.42
N LYS A 4 8.81 -31.84 0.75
CA LYS A 4 7.93 -30.72 1.08
C LYS A 4 8.81 -29.54 1.48
N TYR A 5 8.69 -28.45 0.74
CA TYR A 5 9.21 -27.14 1.11
C TYR A 5 8.23 -26.56 2.14
N ASN A 6 8.74 -26.18 3.30
CA ASN A 6 7.98 -25.72 4.46
C ASN A 6 8.49 -24.31 4.80
N ASP A 7 8.38 -23.43 3.80
CA ASP A 7 9.07 -22.15 3.73
C ASP A 7 8.12 -20.99 4.10
N ASP A 8 6.94 -21.30 4.66
CA ASP A 8 5.98 -20.31 5.12
C ASP A 8 6.44 -19.68 6.44
N GLU A 9 6.52 -18.34 6.46
CA GLU A 9 6.54 -17.58 7.70
C GLU A 9 5.19 -17.74 8.40
N GLU A 10 5.24 -18.26 9.64
CA GLU A 10 4.10 -18.31 10.54
C GLU A 10 3.56 -16.88 10.71
N ILE A 11 2.25 -16.67 10.51
CA ILE A 11 1.60 -15.47 11.04
C ILE A 11 1.75 -15.59 12.55
N GLN A 12 2.77 -14.94 13.11
CA GLN A 12 2.95 -14.83 14.54
C GLN A 12 1.73 -14.09 15.07
N ARG A 13 0.71 -14.84 15.48
CA ARG A 13 -0.22 -14.33 16.49
C ARG A 13 0.67 -13.98 17.67
N PRO A 14 0.63 -12.74 18.19
CA PRO A 14 1.51 -12.34 19.26
C PRO A 14 1.39 -13.38 20.37
N GLN A 15 2.50 -14.07 20.67
CA GLN A 15 2.66 -14.62 22.00
C GLN A 15 2.43 -13.45 22.94
N SER A 16 1.59 -13.64 23.96
CA SER A 16 1.29 -12.58 24.94
C SER A 16 2.60 -12.14 25.60
N LEU A 17 3.26 -11.13 25.03
CA LEU A 17 4.42 -10.48 25.61
C LEU A 17 3.92 -9.84 26.91
N SER A 18 4.59 -10.12 28.02
CA SER A 18 4.19 -9.56 29.31
C SER A 18 4.28 -8.02 29.23
N GLY A 19 3.14 -7.34 29.21
CA GLY A 19 3.09 -5.87 29.14
C GLY A 19 2.53 -5.28 27.84
N ALA A 20 2.19 -6.10 26.83
CA ALA A 20 1.53 -5.62 25.61
C ALA A 20 -0.01 -5.60 25.75
N ASN A 21 -0.65 -4.60 25.15
CA ASN A 21 -2.08 -4.55 24.88
C ASN A 21 -2.26 -4.50 23.35
N SER A 22 -2.93 -5.51 22.82
CA SER A 22 -3.26 -5.60 21.40
C SER A 22 -4.64 -6.21 21.20
N GLY A 23 -5.26 -5.87 20.08
CA GLY A 23 -6.57 -6.39 19.68
C GLY A 23 -6.64 -6.51 18.16
N ALA A 24 -7.42 -7.48 17.68
CA ALA A 24 -7.63 -7.72 16.25
C ALA A 24 -9.13 -7.71 15.95
N PHE A 25 -9.51 -7.07 14.84
CA PHE A 25 -10.88 -6.86 14.41
C PHE A 25 -10.98 -7.23 12.93
N GLU A 26 -11.81 -8.21 12.62
CA GLU A 26 -12.04 -8.65 11.25
C GLU A 26 -13.34 -8.02 10.73
N ALA A 27 -13.26 -7.40 9.56
CA ALA A 27 -14.39 -6.99 8.76
C ALA A 27 -14.23 -7.57 7.34
N ASP A 28 -15.29 -7.62 6.54
CA ASP A 28 -15.21 -8.20 5.20
C ASP A 28 -14.20 -7.43 4.34
N GLY A 29 -13.10 -8.07 3.94
CA GLY A 29 -12.04 -7.44 3.14
C GLY A 29 -10.93 -6.76 3.92
N THR A 30 -11.04 -6.62 5.26
CA THR A 30 -10.05 -5.93 6.09
C THR A 30 -9.84 -6.56 7.46
N THR A 31 -8.62 -6.50 7.96
CA THR A 31 -8.32 -6.68 9.39
C THR A 31 -7.73 -5.42 9.96
N ALA A 32 -8.16 -5.02 11.15
CA ALA A 32 -7.56 -3.95 11.92
C ALA A 32 -6.90 -4.52 13.18
N MET A 33 -5.70 -4.06 13.50
CA MET A 33 -5.03 -4.35 14.77
C MET A 33 -4.59 -3.06 15.45
N TYR A 34 -4.46 -3.10 16.78
CA TYR A 34 -3.76 -2.05 17.52
C TYR A 34 -2.70 -2.66 18.43
N TYR A 35 -1.68 -1.86 18.74
CA TYR A 35 -0.58 -2.24 19.62
C TYR A 35 -0.20 -1.05 20.51
N ASN A 36 -0.15 -1.28 21.82
CA ASN A 36 0.36 -0.32 22.80
C ASN A 36 0.83 -1.01 24.09
N LYS A 37 1.49 -0.27 24.98
CA LYS A 37 1.77 -0.74 26.36
C LYS A 37 0.47 -1.00 27.13
N ARG A 38 0.43 -2.04 27.95
CA ARG A 38 -0.76 -2.41 28.73
C ARG A 38 -1.10 -1.41 29.83
N ASP A 39 -0.09 -0.75 30.37
CA ASP A 39 -0.22 0.19 31.46
C ASP A 39 0.55 1.48 31.23
N ALA A 40 0.22 2.46 32.06
CA ALA A 40 0.66 3.83 31.95
C ALA A 40 0.69 4.45 33.36
N SER A 41 1.62 5.36 33.64
CA SER A 41 1.77 6.05 34.92
C SER A 41 0.49 6.75 35.37
N LEU A 42 0.27 6.93 36.68
CA LEU A 42 -0.78 7.83 37.17
C LEU A 42 -0.53 9.30 36.77
N LYS A 43 0.73 9.68 36.56
CA LYS A 43 1.12 11.05 36.19
C LYS A 43 0.85 11.32 34.71
N SER A 44 0.93 12.59 34.34
CA SER A 44 0.93 12.94 32.91
C SER A 44 2.13 12.31 32.22
N GLU A 45 1.89 11.65 31.09
CA GLU A 45 2.93 11.04 30.28
C GLU A 45 2.59 11.06 28.78
N LYS A 46 3.62 10.91 27.95
CA LYS A 46 3.47 10.62 26.52
C LYS A 46 3.20 9.14 26.32
N PHE A 47 2.28 8.84 25.41
CA PHE A 47 1.85 7.48 25.14
C PHE A 47 1.65 7.27 23.64
N THR A 48 2.03 6.12 23.12
CA THR A 48 1.96 5.83 21.69
C THR A 48 1.07 4.63 21.43
N VAL A 49 0.22 4.75 20.42
CA VAL A 49 -0.59 3.66 19.90
C VAL A 49 -0.22 3.45 18.44
N LEU A 50 0.06 2.22 18.06
CA LEU A 50 0.16 1.80 16.67
C LEU A 50 -1.18 1.19 16.25
N LEU A 51 -1.77 1.70 15.17
CA LEU A 51 -2.90 1.08 14.47
C LEU A 51 -2.40 0.47 13.17
N GLU A 52 -2.91 -0.70 12.82
CA GLU A 52 -2.57 -1.45 11.62
C GLU A 52 -3.85 -1.80 10.87
N LEU A 53 -3.99 -1.37 9.62
CA LEU A 53 -5.11 -1.73 8.74
C LEU A 53 -4.58 -2.56 7.57
N THR A 54 -5.10 -3.77 7.39
CA THR A 54 -4.60 -4.72 6.39
C THR A 54 -5.74 -5.21 5.51
N GLY A 55 -5.51 -5.27 4.19
CA GLY A 55 -6.46 -5.88 3.26
C GLY A 55 -6.45 -7.40 3.40
N THR A 56 -7.61 -8.04 3.53
CA THR A 56 -7.67 -9.51 3.52
C THR A 56 -7.62 -10.04 2.10
N GLU A 57 -7.27 -11.32 1.96
CA GLU A 57 -7.56 -12.02 0.72
C GLU A 57 -9.07 -12.05 0.47
N GLY A 58 -9.46 -11.88 -0.81
CA GLY A 58 -10.85 -12.07 -1.23
C GLY A 58 -11.26 -13.55 -1.13
N ASP A 59 -12.56 -13.79 -1.00
CA ASP A 59 -13.11 -15.16 -0.88
C ASP A 59 -12.86 -15.98 -2.17
N GLU A 60 -12.93 -17.32 -2.08
CA GLU A 60 -12.72 -18.25 -3.20
C GLU A 60 -13.55 -17.91 -4.46
N SER A 61 -14.71 -17.28 -4.29
CA SER A 61 -15.64 -16.85 -5.34
C SER A 61 -15.38 -15.47 -5.94
N ASP A 62 -14.46 -14.69 -5.39
CA ASP A 62 -14.33 -13.27 -5.71
C ASP A 62 -13.72 -13.05 -7.10
N GLU A 63 -14.54 -12.57 -8.02
CA GLU A 63 -14.09 -12.01 -9.30
C GLU A 63 -13.56 -10.60 -9.03
N ARG A 64 -12.27 -10.39 -9.26
CA ARG A 64 -11.64 -9.07 -9.13
C ARG A 64 -12.31 -8.06 -10.07
N PRO A 65 -12.28 -6.75 -9.75
CA PRO A 65 -12.83 -5.74 -10.63
C PRO A 65 -12.06 -5.72 -11.95
N GLY A 66 -12.72 -5.24 -13.00
CA GLY A 66 -12.02 -4.91 -14.23
C GLY A 66 -11.09 -3.72 -14.01
N LEU A 67 -9.88 -3.78 -14.56
CA LEU A 67 -8.91 -2.69 -14.47
C LEU A 67 -8.89 -1.88 -15.76
N ASP A 68 -8.92 -0.55 -15.67
CA ASP A 68 -8.69 0.36 -16.80
C ASP A 68 -7.31 1.01 -16.68
N ILE A 69 -6.41 0.64 -17.57
CA ILE A 69 -5.06 1.20 -17.61
C ILE A 69 -4.91 2.10 -18.82
N VAL A 70 -4.29 3.26 -18.61
CA VAL A 70 -3.64 4.01 -19.69
C VAL A 70 -2.13 3.91 -19.50
N ILE A 71 -1.45 3.26 -20.44
CA ILE A 71 0.02 3.34 -20.50
C ILE A 71 0.42 4.57 -21.30
N VAL A 72 1.30 5.38 -20.73
CA VAL A 72 1.79 6.63 -21.31
C VAL A 72 3.27 6.48 -21.56
N LEU A 73 3.65 6.43 -22.83
CA LEU A 73 4.97 6.01 -23.28
C LEU A 73 5.73 7.20 -23.87
N ASP A 74 6.87 7.53 -23.27
CA ASP A 74 7.82 8.46 -23.85
C ASP A 74 8.48 7.84 -25.09
N VAL A 75 8.35 8.51 -26.23
CA VAL A 75 9.01 8.16 -27.48
C VAL A 75 9.90 9.29 -27.98
N SER A 76 10.38 10.16 -27.08
CA SER A 76 11.32 11.24 -27.39
C SER A 76 12.68 10.71 -27.88
N GLY A 77 13.51 11.62 -28.42
CA GLY A 77 14.81 11.24 -28.99
C GLY A 77 15.78 10.53 -28.03
N SER A 78 15.69 10.80 -26.72
CA SER A 78 16.53 10.18 -25.69
C SER A 78 16.15 8.73 -25.38
N MET A 79 14.94 8.32 -25.75
CA MET A 79 14.48 6.93 -25.60
C MET A 79 15.10 5.96 -26.62
N ARG A 80 15.90 6.45 -27.59
CA ARG A 80 16.52 5.60 -28.62
C ARG A 80 17.37 4.46 -28.04
N GLY A 81 17.44 3.36 -28.78
CA GLY A 81 18.26 2.20 -28.40
C GLY A 81 17.64 1.40 -27.25
N LYS A 82 18.44 1.14 -26.21
CA LYS A 82 18.10 0.21 -25.13
C LYS A 82 16.83 0.60 -24.35
N ASN A 83 16.60 1.90 -24.14
CA ASN A 83 15.44 2.39 -23.38
C ASN A 83 14.12 2.04 -24.09
N LEU A 84 14.01 2.32 -25.40
CA LEU A 84 12.82 1.98 -26.19
C LEU A 84 12.60 0.46 -26.27
N GLU A 85 13.66 -0.34 -26.41
CA GLU A 85 13.53 -1.80 -26.44
C GLU A 85 13.04 -2.36 -25.10
N GLN A 86 13.56 -1.86 -23.97
CA GLN A 86 13.05 -2.24 -22.64
C GLN A 86 11.60 -1.80 -22.43
N LEU A 87 11.24 -0.58 -22.84
CA LEU A 87 9.87 -0.09 -22.79
C LEU A 87 8.92 -0.99 -23.58
N LYS A 88 9.33 -1.43 -24.79
CA LYS A 88 8.55 -2.37 -25.61
C LYS A 88 8.38 -3.73 -24.92
N ILE A 89 9.45 -4.28 -24.34
CA ILE A 89 9.41 -5.57 -23.62
C ILE A 89 8.46 -5.49 -22.42
N ALA A 90 8.60 -4.46 -21.58
CA ALA A 90 7.77 -4.27 -20.40
C ALA A 90 6.29 -4.04 -20.76
N SER A 91 6.03 -3.24 -21.80
CA SER A 91 4.66 -3.01 -22.31
C SER A 91 4.02 -4.30 -22.81
N LYS A 92 4.77 -5.14 -23.55
CA LYS A 92 4.28 -6.45 -24.01
C LYS A 92 3.94 -7.39 -22.85
N PHE A 93 4.79 -7.44 -21.82
CA PHE A 93 4.50 -8.25 -20.64
C PHE A 93 3.18 -7.82 -19.97
N LEU A 94 2.98 -6.50 -19.80
CA LEU A 94 1.75 -5.96 -19.26
C LEU A 94 0.54 -6.37 -20.10
N ILE A 95 0.59 -6.18 -21.43
CA ILE A 95 -0.52 -6.50 -22.34
C ILE A 95 -0.93 -7.98 -22.20
N LYS A 96 0.05 -8.89 -22.14
CA LYS A 96 -0.19 -10.33 -21.96
C LYS A 96 -0.76 -10.72 -20.60
N LYS A 97 -0.52 -9.90 -19.57
CA LYS A 97 -1.02 -10.14 -18.21
C LYS A 97 -2.43 -9.64 -17.97
N LEU A 98 -2.88 -8.68 -18.77
CA LEU A 98 -4.26 -8.25 -18.74
C LEU A 98 -5.18 -9.37 -19.24
N SER A 99 -6.38 -9.41 -18.69
CA SER A 99 -7.42 -10.38 -19.02
C SER A 99 -8.52 -9.73 -19.86
N ALA A 100 -9.46 -10.54 -20.34
CA ALA A 100 -10.60 -10.05 -21.10
C ALA A 100 -11.53 -9.09 -20.31
N VAL A 101 -11.42 -9.05 -18.97
CA VAL A 101 -12.15 -8.08 -18.13
C VAL A 101 -11.38 -6.78 -17.92
N ASP A 102 -10.15 -6.62 -18.43
CA ASP A 102 -9.39 -5.38 -18.30
C ASP A 102 -9.47 -4.56 -19.58
N ARG A 103 -9.34 -3.25 -19.46
CA ARG A 103 -9.22 -2.34 -20.60
C ARG A 103 -7.87 -1.64 -20.60
N LEU A 104 -7.30 -1.50 -21.79
CA LEU A 104 -6.04 -0.80 -21.99
C LEU A 104 -6.18 0.24 -23.10
N SER A 105 -5.59 1.41 -22.88
CA SER A 105 -5.32 2.41 -23.90
C SER A 105 -3.83 2.73 -23.89
N VAL A 106 -3.27 3.01 -25.07
CA VAL A 106 -1.88 3.43 -25.22
C VAL A 106 -1.84 4.88 -25.66
N VAL A 107 -1.15 5.71 -24.89
CA VAL A 107 -0.80 7.09 -25.26
C VAL A 107 0.71 7.14 -25.43
N ILE A 108 1.18 7.72 -26.53
CA ILE A 108 2.59 8.03 -26.74
C ILE A 108 2.77 9.54 -26.68
N PHE A 109 3.94 9.99 -26.27
CA PHE A 109 4.27 11.40 -26.35
C PHE A 109 5.73 11.64 -26.77
N SER A 110 5.91 12.73 -27.50
CA SER A 110 7.21 13.35 -27.76
C SER A 110 7.01 14.86 -27.70
N SER A 111 7.11 15.59 -28.82
CA SER A 111 6.71 17.01 -28.89
C SER A 111 5.20 17.20 -28.70
N HIS A 112 4.40 16.19 -29.06
CA HIS A 112 2.95 16.14 -28.91
C HIS A 112 2.55 14.77 -28.35
N ALA A 113 1.36 14.68 -27.77
CA ALA A 113 0.75 13.43 -27.36
C ALA A 113 -0.17 12.85 -28.43
N GLN A 114 -0.21 11.53 -28.54
CA GLN A 114 -1.09 10.81 -29.44
C GLN A 114 -1.63 9.56 -28.75
N ARG A 115 -2.95 9.39 -28.77
CA ARG A 115 -3.59 8.13 -28.44
C ARG A 115 -3.43 7.14 -29.60
N LEU A 116 -2.73 6.04 -29.37
CA LEU A 116 -2.49 5.00 -30.39
C LEU A 116 -3.66 4.04 -30.57
N CYS A 117 -4.39 3.77 -29.50
CA CYS A 117 -5.57 2.90 -29.56
C CYS A 117 -6.66 3.39 -28.59
N PRO A 118 -7.94 3.10 -28.88
CA PRO A 118 -9.02 3.33 -27.94
C PRO A 118 -8.89 2.45 -26.69
N LEU A 119 -9.49 2.88 -25.58
CA LEU A 119 -9.56 2.11 -24.34
C LEU A 119 -10.46 0.91 -24.59
N SER A 120 -9.84 -0.26 -24.76
CA SER A 120 -10.51 -1.45 -25.30
C SER A 120 -10.29 -2.64 -24.39
N LEU A 121 -11.23 -3.58 -24.35
CA LEU A 121 -11.09 -4.83 -23.60
C LEU A 121 -9.90 -5.64 -24.13
N MET A 122 -9.09 -6.20 -23.24
CA MET A 122 -7.88 -6.96 -23.57
C MET A 122 -8.19 -8.43 -23.81
N ASN A 123 -9.01 -8.70 -24.83
CA ASN A 123 -9.11 -10.04 -25.40
C ASN A 123 -7.88 -10.35 -26.29
N GLN A 124 -7.75 -11.60 -26.74
CA GLN A 124 -6.57 -12.07 -27.46
C GLN A 124 -6.28 -11.28 -28.76
N ASP A 125 -7.32 -10.87 -29.49
CA ASP A 125 -7.20 -10.08 -30.71
C ASP A 125 -6.73 -8.65 -30.41
N ALA A 126 -7.32 -8.01 -29.39
CA ALA A 126 -6.94 -6.68 -28.95
C ALA A 126 -5.51 -6.66 -28.39
N GLN A 127 -5.12 -7.67 -27.62
CA GLN A 127 -3.75 -7.83 -27.14
C GLN A 127 -2.77 -7.90 -28.33
N SER A 128 -3.03 -8.76 -29.31
CA SER A 128 -2.19 -8.91 -30.50
C SER A 128 -2.10 -7.61 -31.32
N HIS A 129 -3.22 -6.89 -31.45
CA HIS A 129 -3.25 -5.59 -32.12
C HIS A 129 -2.40 -4.54 -31.41
N VAL A 130 -2.55 -4.39 -30.10
CA VAL A 130 -1.78 -3.42 -29.31
C VAL A 130 -0.30 -3.78 -29.29
N GLU A 131 0.06 -5.05 -29.18
CA GLU A 131 1.46 -5.50 -29.28
C GLU A 131 2.10 -5.11 -30.63
N GLY A 132 1.33 -5.21 -31.73
CA GLY A 132 1.74 -4.75 -33.05
C GLY A 132 2.03 -3.25 -33.10
N LEU A 133 1.18 -2.42 -32.49
CA LEU A 133 1.38 -0.97 -32.38
C LEU A 133 2.64 -0.64 -31.57
N ILE A 134 2.85 -1.31 -30.42
CA ILE A 134 4.04 -1.14 -29.58
C ILE A 134 5.32 -1.52 -30.33
N HIS A 135 5.28 -2.58 -31.14
CA HIS A 135 6.44 -3.01 -31.90
C HIS A 135 6.93 -1.94 -32.90
N GLN A 136 5.99 -1.19 -33.48
CA GLN A 136 6.25 -0.17 -34.50
C GLN A 136 6.74 1.17 -33.93
N LEU A 137 6.77 1.33 -32.59
CA LEU A 137 7.23 2.58 -31.97
C LEU A 137 8.66 2.93 -32.39
N LYS A 138 8.86 4.22 -32.66
CA LYS A 138 10.15 4.82 -33.03
C LYS A 138 10.38 6.08 -32.19
N ALA A 139 11.61 6.23 -31.70
CA ALA A 139 12.00 7.35 -30.87
C ALA A 139 12.43 8.58 -31.69
N GLY A 140 11.87 9.75 -31.37
CA GLY A 140 12.17 11.04 -31.97
C GLY A 140 11.35 12.19 -31.40
N GLY A 141 11.72 13.43 -31.72
CA GLY A 141 11.05 14.64 -31.21
C GLY A 141 11.53 15.06 -29.81
N GLY A 142 10.82 16.03 -29.23
CA GLY A 142 11.05 16.54 -27.87
C GLY A 142 10.29 15.74 -26.80
N THR A 143 10.12 16.32 -25.62
CA THR A 143 9.55 15.66 -24.44
C THR A 143 8.50 16.55 -23.76
N ASN A 144 7.23 16.40 -24.16
CA ASN A 144 6.10 17.14 -23.64
C ASN A 144 5.28 16.25 -22.69
N ILE A 145 5.77 16.15 -21.44
CA ILE A 145 5.17 15.31 -20.40
C ILE A 145 3.72 15.74 -20.10
N THR A 146 3.47 17.04 -20.02
CA THR A 146 2.15 17.62 -19.76
C THR A 146 1.11 17.11 -20.75
N ALA A 147 1.39 17.19 -22.06
CA ALA A 147 0.46 16.69 -23.07
C ALA A 147 0.18 15.19 -22.97
N GLY A 148 1.21 14.39 -22.65
CA GLY A 148 1.04 12.94 -22.48
C GLY A 148 0.12 12.57 -21.32
N LEU A 149 0.28 13.25 -20.18
CA LEU A 149 -0.54 13.05 -18.99
C LEU A 149 -1.98 13.58 -19.17
N GLU A 150 -2.14 14.75 -19.78
CA GLU A 150 -3.46 15.33 -20.08
C GLU A 150 -4.29 14.43 -21.01
N GLU A 151 -3.66 13.89 -22.07
CA GLU A 151 -4.34 12.95 -22.97
C GLU A 151 -4.72 11.65 -22.24
N ALA A 152 -3.89 11.16 -21.33
CA ALA A 152 -4.21 9.97 -20.54
C ALA A 152 -5.39 10.17 -19.59
N ILE A 153 -5.43 11.32 -18.90
CA ILE A 153 -6.55 11.70 -18.05
C ILE A 153 -7.82 11.86 -18.88
N LYS A 154 -7.73 12.50 -20.04
CA LYS A 154 -8.86 12.65 -20.97
C LYS A 154 -9.42 11.28 -21.38
N VAL A 155 -8.57 10.32 -21.70
CA VAL A 155 -9.00 8.95 -22.02
C VAL A 155 -9.81 8.31 -20.88
N LEU A 156 -9.41 8.53 -19.62
CA LEU A 156 -10.11 8.00 -18.46
C LEU A 156 -11.39 8.78 -18.10
N ASN A 157 -11.40 10.09 -18.33
CA ASN A 157 -12.58 10.94 -18.09
C ASN A 157 -13.67 10.75 -19.15
N ASP A 158 -13.30 10.43 -20.38
CA ASP A 158 -14.25 10.19 -21.49
C ASP A 158 -14.91 8.79 -21.43
N ARG A 159 -14.68 8.02 -20.35
CA ARG A 159 -15.27 6.69 -20.17
C ARG A 159 -16.78 6.79 -19.90
N ARG A 160 -17.55 5.98 -20.62
CA ARG A 160 -19.00 5.82 -20.40
C ARG A 160 -19.36 4.82 -19.30
N PHE A 161 -18.48 3.85 -19.05
CA PHE A 161 -18.71 2.77 -18.10
C PHE A 161 -17.58 2.79 -17.08
N THR A 162 -17.88 3.21 -15.85
CA THR A 162 -16.90 3.40 -14.76
C THR A 162 -17.13 2.47 -13.59
N ASP A 163 -18.36 1.99 -13.42
CA ASP A 163 -18.79 1.24 -12.24
C ASP A 163 -18.09 -0.11 -12.14
N GLY A 164 -17.69 -0.48 -10.92
CA GLY A 164 -17.02 -1.75 -10.64
C GLY A 164 -15.63 -1.89 -11.26
N ARG A 165 -14.96 -0.77 -11.58
CA ARG A 165 -13.63 -0.77 -12.21
C ARG A 165 -12.59 0.04 -11.47
N GLU A 166 -11.36 -0.47 -11.49
CA GLU A 166 -10.18 0.29 -11.07
C GLU A 166 -9.62 1.11 -12.22
N VAL A 167 -8.88 2.17 -11.89
CA VAL A 167 -8.16 2.99 -12.85
C VAL A 167 -6.70 3.15 -12.45
N ALA A 168 -5.82 3.22 -13.45
CA ALA A 168 -4.44 3.62 -13.23
C ALA A 168 -3.82 4.21 -14.50
N ILE A 169 -2.92 5.17 -14.31
CA ILE A 169 -1.99 5.62 -15.34
C ILE A 169 -0.61 5.03 -15.02
N MET A 170 -0.01 4.39 -16.01
CA MET A 170 1.39 3.96 -15.94
C MET A 170 2.22 4.83 -16.87
N PHE A 171 2.96 5.77 -16.30
CA PHE A 171 3.71 6.79 -17.00
C PHE A 171 5.20 6.42 -17.08
N MET A 172 5.73 6.33 -18.29
CA MET A 172 7.07 5.82 -18.55
C MET A 172 7.87 6.89 -19.28
N SER A 173 8.97 7.34 -18.68
CA SER A 173 9.79 8.41 -19.25
C SER A 173 11.19 8.40 -18.64
N ASP A 174 12.12 9.02 -19.34
CA ASP A 174 13.41 9.45 -18.80
C ASP A 174 13.32 10.85 -18.15
N GLY A 175 12.13 11.33 -17.78
CA GLY A 175 11.93 12.43 -16.84
C GLY A 175 12.51 13.78 -17.25
N ASN A 176 12.88 13.98 -18.52
CA ASN A 176 13.51 15.22 -18.98
C ASN A 176 12.56 16.05 -19.86
N PRO A 177 11.64 16.82 -19.26
CA PRO A 177 10.71 17.63 -20.04
C PRO A 177 11.45 18.70 -20.82
N SER A 178 11.01 18.95 -22.06
CA SER A 178 11.39 20.16 -22.77
C SER A 178 10.90 21.39 -21.99
N LYS A 179 11.65 22.50 -22.05
CA LYS A 179 11.38 23.71 -21.26
C LYS A 179 9.89 24.10 -21.28
N GLY A 180 9.27 24.19 -20.11
CA GLY A 180 7.87 24.62 -19.93
C GLY A 180 6.85 23.50 -19.72
N TYR A 181 7.20 22.23 -19.97
CA TYR A 181 6.28 21.08 -19.83
C TYR A 181 6.43 20.36 -18.50
N ASP A 182 6.07 21.07 -17.43
CA ASP A 182 6.13 20.52 -16.08
C ASP A 182 4.92 19.62 -15.81
N GLY A 183 5.13 18.30 -15.95
CA GLY A 183 4.12 17.28 -15.69
C GLY A 183 3.60 17.29 -14.25
N SER A 184 4.37 17.82 -13.30
CA SER A 184 3.92 17.94 -11.91
C SER A 184 2.74 18.89 -11.77
N LYS A 185 2.47 19.79 -12.73
CA LYS A 185 1.36 20.76 -12.62
C LYS A 185 0.00 20.19 -13.01
N VAL A 186 -0.04 18.99 -13.59
CA VAL A 186 -1.27 18.33 -14.02
C VAL A 186 -2.11 17.94 -12.79
N THR A 187 -3.43 18.00 -12.92
CA THR A 187 -4.39 17.57 -11.90
C THR A 187 -4.92 16.19 -12.27
N PHE A 188 -4.68 15.20 -11.41
CA PHE A 188 -5.02 13.80 -11.70
C PHE A 188 -6.38 13.35 -11.14
N GLY A 189 -7.02 14.17 -10.30
CA GLY A 189 -8.20 13.73 -9.53
C GLY A 189 -7.86 12.49 -8.70
N ASP A 190 -8.75 11.51 -8.69
CA ASP A 190 -8.58 10.24 -7.95
C ASP A 190 -7.82 9.17 -8.74
N VAL A 191 -7.24 9.51 -9.90
CA VAL A 191 -6.51 8.55 -10.72
C VAL A 191 -5.07 8.40 -10.21
N PRO A 192 -4.65 7.19 -9.76
CA PRO A 192 -3.26 6.93 -9.41
C PRO A 192 -2.36 6.99 -10.65
N VAL A 193 -1.25 7.70 -10.54
CA VAL A 193 -0.20 7.76 -11.56
C VAL A 193 1.05 7.07 -11.03
N HIS A 194 1.34 5.90 -11.59
CA HIS A 194 2.57 5.17 -11.32
C HIS A 194 3.62 5.56 -12.36
N THR A 195 4.72 6.16 -11.91
CA THR A 195 5.81 6.59 -12.77
C THR A 195 6.93 5.57 -12.81
N PHE A 196 7.54 5.40 -13.97
CA PHE A 196 8.63 4.48 -14.24
C PHE A 196 9.79 5.24 -14.87
N GLY A 197 10.92 5.30 -14.15
CA GLY A 197 12.16 5.91 -14.65
C GLY A 197 12.93 4.96 -15.55
N LEU A 198 13.24 5.42 -16.76
CA LEU A 198 14.08 4.70 -17.73
C LEU A 198 15.40 5.43 -17.99
N GLY A 199 16.49 4.66 -18.08
CA GLY A 199 17.82 5.15 -18.42
C GLY A 199 18.64 5.61 -17.20
N GLN A 200 19.80 6.20 -17.45
CA GLN A 200 20.72 6.70 -16.41
C GLN A 200 20.67 8.22 -16.21
N ASP A 201 20.14 8.97 -17.19
CA ASP A 201 20.20 10.43 -17.22
C ASP A 201 18.82 11.08 -17.05
N TYR A 202 17.94 10.40 -16.31
CA TYR A 202 16.59 10.90 -16.07
C TYR A 202 16.50 11.76 -14.82
N HIS A 203 15.50 12.65 -14.74
CA HIS A 203 15.27 13.45 -13.54
C HIS A 203 14.25 12.76 -12.61
N PRO A 204 14.69 11.99 -11.59
CA PRO A 204 13.78 11.23 -10.73
C PRO A 204 12.82 12.11 -9.94
N GLN A 205 13.21 13.35 -9.65
CA GLN A 205 12.37 14.30 -8.94
C GLN A 205 11.07 14.60 -9.71
N VAL A 206 11.13 14.86 -11.02
CA VAL A 206 9.92 15.15 -11.82
C VAL A 206 8.95 13.97 -11.80
N LEU A 207 9.47 12.75 -11.96
CA LEU A 207 8.66 11.53 -11.92
C LEU A 207 8.08 11.25 -10.52
N THR A 208 8.83 11.57 -9.48
CA THR A 208 8.38 11.45 -8.09
C THR A 208 7.29 12.47 -7.78
N ASP A 209 7.46 13.72 -8.23
CA ASP A 209 6.49 14.79 -8.02
C ASP A 209 5.17 14.51 -8.75
N ILE A 210 5.22 13.94 -9.96
CA ILE A 210 4.03 13.45 -10.69
C ILE A 210 3.31 12.36 -9.89
N ALA A 211 4.04 11.33 -9.44
CA ALA A 211 3.45 10.23 -8.68
C ALA A 211 2.86 10.70 -7.34
N ALA A 212 3.60 11.50 -6.58
CA ALA A 212 3.21 11.99 -5.26
C ALA A 212 2.01 12.95 -5.29
N ARG A 213 1.74 13.59 -6.43
CA ARG A 213 0.55 14.43 -6.64
C ARG A 213 -0.71 13.65 -7.05
N SER A 214 -0.57 12.37 -7.34
CA SER A 214 -1.70 11.48 -7.62
C SER A 214 -2.02 10.63 -6.39
N ASN A 215 -3.29 10.28 -6.19
CA ASN A 215 -3.68 9.49 -5.03
C ASN A 215 -3.11 8.07 -5.13
N GLY A 216 -2.21 7.68 -4.22
CA GLY A 216 -1.63 6.33 -4.18
C GLY A 216 -0.64 5.99 -5.30
N GLY A 217 -0.19 6.98 -6.09
CA GLY A 217 0.80 6.82 -7.16
C GLY A 217 2.19 6.47 -6.63
N THR A 218 2.93 5.63 -7.35
CA THR A 218 4.28 5.19 -6.94
C THR A 218 5.33 5.60 -7.96
N PHE A 219 6.55 5.88 -7.50
CA PHE A 219 7.71 6.08 -8.37
C PHE A 219 8.57 4.83 -8.34
N ASN A 220 8.81 4.27 -9.52
CA ASN A 220 9.51 3.01 -9.72
C ASN A 220 10.78 3.28 -10.54
N THR A 221 11.92 2.96 -9.97
CA THR A 221 13.22 3.07 -10.66
C THR A 221 13.70 1.70 -11.11
N SER A 222 14.34 1.67 -12.27
CA SER A 222 15.02 0.49 -12.79
C SER A 222 16.51 0.77 -12.91
N ASP A 223 17.35 -0.16 -12.44
CA ASP A 223 18.78 -0.11 -12.74
C ASP A 223 18.98 -0.71 -14.13
N VAL A 224 19.01 0.16 -15.14
CA VAL A 224 19.05 -0.26 -16.55
C VAL A 224 20.37 -0.94 -16.89
N ASP A 225 21.42 -0.81 -16.08
CA ASP A 225 22.77 -1.25 -16.41
C ASP A 225 23.25 -2.52 -15.71
N ASN A 226 22.33 -3.27 -15.07
CA ASN A 226 22.59 -4.68 -14.81
C ASN A 226 22.24 -5.51 -16.06
N PRO A 227 23.23 -5.96 -16.87
CA PRO A 227 22.97 -6.73 -18.10
C PRO A 227 22.34 -8.11 -17.86
N LYS A 228 22.11 -8.51 -16.60
CA LYS A 228 21.52 -9.80 -16.24
C LYS A 228 20.01 -9.75 -15.97
N THR A 229 19.40 -8.59 -15.79
CA THR A 229 17.96 -8.46 -15.44
C THR A 229 17.35 -7.22 -16.08
N SER A 230 16.26 -7.35 -16.86
CA SER A 230 15.51 -6.18 -17.32
C SER A 230 14.61 -5.68 -16.19
N ASN A 231 15.19 -4.82 -15.35
CA ASN A 231 14.56 -4.32 -14.12
C ASN A 231 13.27 -3.52 -14.35
N LEU A 232 12.99 -3.07 -15.57
CA LEU A 232 11.74 -2.40 -15.90
C LEU A 232 10.53 -3.34 -15.88
N SER A 233 10.64 -4.55 -16.44
CA SER A 233 9.53 -5.51 -16.40
C SER A 233 9.24 -5.94 -14.96
N ILE A 234 10.27 -6.03 -14.11
CA ILE A 234 10.16 -6.28 -12.67
C ILE A 234 9.31 -5.18 -12.01
N ALA A 235 9.63 -3.92 -12.30
CA ALA A 235 8.87 -2.80 -11.78
C ALA A 235 7.40 -2.83 -12.22
N PHE A 236 7.15 -3.20 -13.48
CA PHE A 236 5.80 -3.30 -14.03
C PHE A 236 5.03 -4.42 -13.38
N ALA A 237 5.62 -5.61 -13.20
CA ALA A 237 4.96 -6.69 -12.51
C ALA A 237 4.62 -6.30 -11.07
N GLN A 238 5.53 -5.66 -10.34
CA GLN A 238 5.20 -5.25 -8.99
C GLN A 238 4.01 -4.30 -8.94
N CYS A 239 4.02 -3.27 -9.79
CA CYS A 239 2.92 -2.30 -9.87
C CYS A 239 1.61 -2.98 -10.31
N LEU A 240 1.65 -3.77 -11.39
CA LEU A 240 0.49 -4.46 -11.95
C LEU A 240 -0.09 -5.47 -10.96
N ALA A 241 0.74 -6.21 -10.22
CA ALA A 241 0.28 -7.14 -9.19
C ALA A 241 -0.51 -6.43 -8.08
N GLY A 242 -0.08 -5.23 -7.68
CA GLY A 242 -0.84 -4.38 -6.77
C GLY A 242 -2.21 -3.99 -7.35
N LEU A 243 -2.22 -3.44 -8.57
CA LEU A 243 -3.46 -3.03 -9.26
C LEU A 243 -4.44 -4.18 -9.50
N LEU A 244 -3.95 -5.40 -9.72
CA LEU A 244 -4.78 -6.60 -9.89
C LEU A 244 -5.27 -7.21 -8.58
N SER A 245 -4.82 -6.69 -7.43
CA SER A 245 -5.14 -7.22 -6.10
C SER A 245 -5.82 -6.20 -5.19
N VAL A 246 -6.41 -5.14 -5.73
CA VAL A 246 -7.23 -4.20 -4.94
C VAL A 246 -8.42 -4.93 -4.33
N VAL A 247 -8.59 -4.82 -3.01
CA VAL A 247 -9.69 -5.46 -2.26
C VAL A 247 -10.60 -4.45 -1.56
N VAL A 248 -10.10 -3.23 -1.35
CA VAL A 248 -10.75 -2.15 -0.61
C VAL A 248 -10.50 -0.83 -1.33
N LYS A 249 -11.53 0.01 -1.42
CA LYS A 249 -11.47 1.39 -1.92
C LYS A 249 -11.87 2.39 -0.86
N ASP A 250 -11.50 3.64 -1.07
CA ASP A 250 -11.91 4.79 -0.26
C ASP A 250 -11.71 4.60 1.25
N LEU A 251 -10.68 3.85 1.65
CA LEU A 251 -10.40 3.55 3.05
C LEU A 251 -10.13 4.86 3.81
N THR A 252 -10.98 5.13 4.78
CA THR A 252 -10.91 6.32 5.62
C THR A 252 -10.91 5.91 7.08
N LEU A 253 -9.83 6.24 7.79
CA LEU A 253 -9.69 6.00 9.23
C LEU A 253 -10.09 7.26 10.00
N ILE A 254 -10.88 7.09 11.05
CA ILE A 254 -11.30 8.15 11.96
C ILE A 254 -10.81 7.77 13.35
N ILE A 255 -10.08 8.68 13.98
CA ILE A 255 -9.50 8.52 15.31
C ILE A 255 -10.06 9.61 16.21
N THR A 256 -10.68 9.22 17.32
CA THR A 256 -11.33 10.14 18.26
C THR A 256 -10.65 10.05 19.61
N LYS A 257 -10.21 11.18 20.16
CA LYS A 257 -9.65 11.23 21.51
C LYS A 257 -10.70 10.81 22.54
N GLN A 258 -10.27 10.13 23.59
CA GLN A 258 -11.11 9.85 24.76
C GLN A 258 -10.55 10.63 25.96
N LYS A 259 -10.09 9.97 27.02
CA LYS A 259 -9.41 10.61 28.16
C LYS A 259 -7.92 10.81 27.86
N SER A 260 -7.63 11.44 26.73
CA SER A 260 -6.29 11.78 26.26
C SER A 260 -6.31 13.01 25.36
N THR A 261 -5.13 13.51 25.02
CA THR A 261 -4.94 14.51 23.96
C THR A 261 -4.11 13.93 22.82
N ILE A 262 -4.63 13.96 21.59
CA ILE A 262 -3.87 13.59 20.40
C ILE A 262 -2.82 14.67 20.12
N GLN A 263 -1.54 14.33 20.17
CA GLN A 263 -0.46 15.24 19.78
C GLN A 263 -0.18 15.16 18.28
N LYS A 264 -0.03 13.94 17.75
CA LYS A 264 0.38 13.71 16.36
C LYS A 264 -0.17 12.38 15.85
N VAL A 265 -0.67 12.39 14.62
CA VAL A 265 -1.03 11.19 13.85
C VAL A 265 -0.05 11.08 12.67
N SER A 266 0.83 10.09 12.71
CA SER A 266 1.85 9.87 11.67
C SER A 266 1.34 8.88 10.63
N VAL A 267 1.09 9.39 9.41
CA VAL A 267 0.53 8.62 8.27
C VAL A 267 1.29 8.84 6.97
N GLY A 268 2.54 9.32 7.02
CA GLY A 268 3.30 9.60 5.80
C GLY A 268 2.65 10.69 4.94
N ASN A 269 2.44 10.39 3.65
CA ASN A 269 1.90 11.35 2.67
C ASN A 269 0.37 11.30 2.51
N TYR A 270 -0.32 10.49 3.32
CA TYR A 270 -1.78 10.38 3.21
C TYR A 270 -2.47 11.68 3.67
N PRO A 271 -3.49 12.16 2.94
CA PRO A 271 -4.30 13.29 3.37
C PRO A 271 -4.89 13.05 4.77
N GLN A 272 -4.77 14.05 5.62
CA GLN A 272 -5.34 14.02 6.96
C GLN A 272 -5.99 15.35 7.31
N THR A 273 -7.10 15.29 8.03
CA THR A 273 -7.77 16.45 8.63
C THR A 273 -7.88 16.24 10.13
N ARG A 274 -7.91 17.34 10.88
CA ARG A 274 -8.00 17.31 12.34
C ARG A 274 -9.02 18.33 12.81
N ASP A 275 -9.91 17.90 13.68
CA ASP A 275 -10.83 18.76 14.40
C ASP A 275 -10.41 18.76 15.88
N ASP A 276 -9.82 19.87 16.35
CA ASP A 276 -9.40 20.00 17.74
C ASP A 276 -10.57 20.20 18.71
N THR A 277 -11.74 20.66 18.20
CA THR A 277 -12.93 20.87 19.01
C THR A 277 -13.57 19.54 19.39
N GLU A 278 -13.72 18.65 18.41
CA GLU A 278 -14.19 17.28 18.62
C GLU A 278 -13.07 16.35 19.09
N GLY A 279 -11.81 16.74 18.87
CA GLY A 279 -10.64 15.92 19.16
C GLY A 279 -10.52 14.72 18.23
N THR A 280 -10.92 14.89 16.97
CA THR A 280 -10.92 13.86 15.95
C THR A 280 -9.80 14.10 14.93
N ALA A 281 -9.28 13.02 14.37
CA ALA A 281 -8.36 13.02 13.25
C ALA A 281 -8.85 12.02 12.20
N THR A 282 -8.98 12.47 10.96
CA THR A 282 -9.43 11.65 9.83
C THR A 282 -8.30 11.50 8.83
N VAL A 283 -8.07 10.28 8.36
CA VAL A 283 -7.01 9.94 7.40
C VAL A 283 -7.61 9.20 6.23
N SER A 284 -7.34 9.67 5.01
CA SER A 284 -7.80 9.03 3.77
C SER A 284 -6.66 8.26 3.12
N PHE A 285 -6.75 6.93 3.12
CA PHE A 285 -5.76 6.02 2.53
C PHE A 285 -6.05 5.66 1.07
N GLY A 286 -7.29 5.84 0.62
CA GLY A 286 -7.73 5.42 -0.72
C GLY A 286 -7.78 3.89 -0.83
N ASN A 287 -7.12 3.34 -1.86
CA ASN A 287 -7.18 1.90 -2.14
C ASN A 287 -6.18 1.10 -1.29
N LEU A 288 -6.60 -0.09 -0.86
CA LEU A 288 -5.75 -1.09 -0.19
C LEU A 288 -5.72 -2.40 -0.99
N TYR A 289 -4.51 -2.92 -1.22
CA TYR A 289 -4.32 -4.20 -1.89
C TYR A 289 -4.47 -5.37 -0.92
N SER A 290 -4.72 -6.56 -1.46
CA SER A 290 -4.75 -7.81 -0.70
C SER A 290 -3.41 -7.99 0.02
N ARG A 291 -3.46 -8.22 1.34
CA ARG A 291 -2.31 -8.36 2.24
C ARG A 291 -1.42 -7.11 2.33
N GLU A 292 -1.85 -5.97 1.79
CA GLU A 292 -1.16 -4.70 1.99
C GLU A 292 -1.60 -4.10 3.34
N THR A 293 -0.64 -3.52 4.06
CA THR A 293 -0.83 -2.98 5.41
C THR A 293 -0.62 -1.46 5.44
N ARG A 294 -1.36 -0.77 6.30
CA ARG A 294 -1.21 0.65 6.64
C ARG A 294 -1.03 0.80 8.14
N ASN A 295 0.17 1.24 8.54
CA ASN A 295 0.51 1.55 9.92
C ASN A 295 0.25 3.02 10.21
N VAL A 296 -0.30 3.30 11.39
CA VAL A 296 -0.58 4.64 11.89
C VAL A 296 -0.06 4.77 13.31
N LEU A 297 0.92 5.64 13.53
CA LEU A 297 1.34 5.99 14.89
C LEU A 297 0.54 7.17 15.41
N VAL A 298 -0.18 6.95 16.50
CA VAL A 298 -0.93 7.97 17.23
C VAL A 298 -0.19 8.29 18.52
N ASN A 299 0.41 9.48 18.58
CA ASN A 299 1.07 9.99 19.76
C ASN A 299 0.07 10.77 20.60
N LEU A 300 -0.07 10.38 21.86
CA LEU A 300 -1.02 10.90 22.83
C LEU A 300 -0.30 11.51 24.03
N VAL A 301 -0.99 12.39 24.75
CA VAL A 301 -0.71 12.69 26.15
C VAL A 301 -1.86 12.19 27.00
N LEU A 302 -1.52 11.43 28.02
CA LEU A 302 -2.47 10.98 29.03
C LEU A 302 -2.40 11.96 30.20
N ASP A 303 -3.56 12.40 30.68
CA ASP A 303 -3.65 13.31 31.83
C ASP A 303 -3.41 12.59 33.15
N GLU A 304 -3.05 13.36 34.17
CA GLU A 304 -2.88 12.82 35.52
C GLU A 304 -4.20 12.27 36.09
N VAL A 305 -4.12 11.12 36.76
CA VAL A 305 -5.24 10.48 37.44
C VAL A 305 -4.88 10.21 38.90
N LYS A 306 -5.86 10.38 39.79
CA LYS A 306 -5.62 10.31 41.26
C LYS A 306 -5.44 8.91 41.81
N SER A 307 -5.94 7.90 41.12
CA SER A 307 -5.93 6.50 41.58
C SER A 307 -5.84 5.55 40.40
N PRO A 308 -5.30 4.33 40.60
CA PRO A 308 -5.28 3.31 39.57
C PRO A 308 -6.67 3.00 39.02
N LYS A 309 -6.78 2.93 37.69
CA LYS A 309 -8.04 2.65 36.98
C LYS A 309 -7.79 2.29 35.52
N GLY A 310 -8.74 1.58 34.91
CA GLY A 310 -8.86 1.52 33.45
C GLY A 310 -9.24 2.90 32.90
N THR A 311 -8.59 3.33 31.82
CA THR A 311 -8.85 4.61 31.16
C THR A 311 -8.93 4.39 29.67
N ASP A 312 -10.07 4.75 29.08
CA ASP A 312 -10.25 4.79 27.64
C ASP A 312 -9.50 6.01 27.10
N ILE A 313 -8.51 5.76 26.25
CA ILE A 313 -7.57 6.80 25.80
C ILE A 313 -7.82 7.21 24.37
N LEU A 314 -8.33 6.31 23.54
CA LEU A 314 -8.52 6.52 22.12
C LEU A 314 -9.68 5.66 21.66
N GLU A 315 -10.39 6.11 20.64
CA GLU A 315 -11.30 5.29 19.85
C GLU A 315 -10.93 5.44 18.39
N PHE A 316 -11.06 4.37 17.62
CA PHE A 316 -10.93 4.44 16.17
C PHE A 316 -12.04 3.66 15.47
N THR A 317 -12.45 4.14 14.31
CA THR A 317 -13.35 3.47 13.36
C THR A 317 -12.83 3.72 11.95
N TYR A 318 -13.27 2.94 10.98
CA TYR A 318 -12.91 3.17 9.60
C TYR A 318 -14.04 2.79 8.66
N THR A 319 -14.14 3.52 7.57
CA THR A 319 -15.10 3.28 6.49
C THR A 319 -14.37 2.94 5.21
N TYR A 320 -14.99 2.13 4.37
CA TYR A 320 -14.43 1.75 3.08
C TYR A 320 -15.49 1.16 2.16
N LYS A 321 -15.12 0.95 0.89
CA LYS A 321 -15.91 0.18 -0.08
C LYS A 321 -15.24 -1.13 -0.41
N ARG A 322 -16.00 -2.21 -0.41
CA ARG A 322 -15.56 -3.46 -1.03
C ARG A 322 -15.63 -3.31 -2.54
N VAL A 323 -14.55 -3.71 -3.17
CA VAL A 323 -14.41 -3.66 -4.62
C VAL A 323 -15.46 -4.53 -5.31
N ILE A 324 -15.80 -5.67 -4.69
CA ILE A 324 -16.81 -6.60 -5.19
C ILE A 324 -18.15 -6.22 -4.57
N GLY A 325 -19.14 -6.03 -5.44
CA GLY A 325 -20.49 -5.59 -5.05
C GLY A 325 -20.61 -4.10 -4.72
N ASP A 326 -19.50 -3.33 -4.80
CA ASP A 326 -19.44 -1.88 -4.54
C ASP A 326 -20.14 -1.48 -3.23
N ARG A 327 -20.00 -2.32 -2.20
CA ARG A 327 -20.71 -2.18 -0.94
C ARG A 327 -19.89 -1.34 0.02
N GLU A 328 -20.52 -0.34 0.61
CA GLU A 328 -19.95 0.46 1.70
C GLU A 328 -20.00 -0.31 3.03
N TYR A 329 -18.92 -0.19 3.78
CA TYR A 329 -18.74 -0.75 5.11
C TYR A 329 -18.37 0.38 6.07
N ASP A 330 -19.05 0.39 7.20
CA ASP A 330 -18.75 1.23 8.35
C ASP A 330 -18.43 0.29 9.51
N VAL A 331 -17.15 0.28 9.92
CA VAL A 331 -16.68 -0.65 10.93
C VAL A 331 -16.97 -0.10 12.31
N ALA A 332 -17.60 -0.92 13.15
CA ALA A 332 -17.95 -0.54 14.52
C ALA A 332 -16.75 0.07 15.25
N PRO A 333 -16.93 1.18 15.98
CA PRO A 333 -15.84 1.82 16.71
C PRO A 333 -15.18 0.88 17.72
N VAL A 334 -13.85 1.00 17.81
CA VAL A 334 -13.01 0.25 18.73
C VAL A 334 -12.39 1.21 19.74
N THR A 335 -12.75 1.05 21.00
CA THR A 335 -12.17 1.80 22.12
C THR A 335 -10.91 1.11 22.64
N ILE A 336 -9.83 1.87 22.81
CA ILE A 336 -8.56 1.43 23.39
C ILE A 336 -8.48 1.89 24.84
N THR A 337 -8.39 0.92 25.75
CA THR A 337 -8.30 1.14 27.19
C THR A 337 -6.91 0.76 27.70
N VAL A 338 -6.35 1.57 28.61
CA VAL A 338 -5.09 1.28 29.30
C VAL A 338 -5.27 1.26 30.82
N SER A 339 -4.45 0.47 31.50
CA SER A 339 -4.42 0.43 32.97
C SER A 339 -3.53 1.55 33.50
N ARG A 340 -4.08 2.52 34.23
CA ARG A 340 -3.29 3.56 34.90
C ARG A 340 -2.76 3.01 36.23
N THR A 341 -1.45 3.02 36.45
CA THR A 341 -0.78 2.40 37.62
C THR A 341 0.36 3.28 38.17
N GLU A 342 0.75 3.05 39.43
CA GLU A 342 1.87 3.80 40.06
C GLU A 342 3.23 3.40 39.48
N THR A 343 3.39 2.12 39.13
CA THR A 343 4.62 1.52 38.60
C THR A 343 4.31 0.85 37.26
N PRO A 344 4.18 1.62 36.16
CA PRO A 344 3.90 1.05 34.85
C PRO A 344 5.07 0.22 34.33
N SER A 345 4.78 -0.71 33.44
CA SER A 345 5.78 -1.37 32.62
C SER A 345 6.49 -0.32 31.75
N GLY A 346 7.80 -0.18 31.95
CA GLY A 346 8.56 0.95 31.40
C GLY A 346 8.94 0.81 29.93
N GLN A 347 8.95 -0.41 29.38
CA GLN A 347 9.38 -0.65 28.00
C GLN A 347 8.23 -0.55 27.02
N GLU A 348 8.50 0.16 25.93
CA GLU A 348 7.62 0.16 24.76
C GLU A 348 7.63 -1.22 24.09
N ILE A 349 6.54 -1.56 23.43
CA ILE A 349 6.40 -2.87 22.79
C ILE A 349 7.13 -2.91 21.43
N PRO A 350 7.64 -4.08 21.00
CA PRO A 350 8.46 -4.19 19.79
C PRO A 350 7.82 -3.65 18.52
N GLU A 351 6.52 -3.87 18.32
CA GLU A 351 5.79 -3.43 17.12
C GLU A 351 5.77 -1.91 16.99
N VAL A 352 5.53 -1.22 18.11
CA VAL A 352 5.57 0.25 18.17
C VAL A 352 7.00 0.77 17.95
N LEU A 353 8.00 0.13 18.56
CA LEU A 353 9.41 0.49 18.38
C LEU A 353 9.88 0.31 16.93
N ASN A 354 9.47 -0.78 16.27
CA ASN A 354 9.82 -1.06 14.89
C ASN A 354 9.22 -0.03 13.93
N GLU A 355 7.95 0.37 14.14
CA GLU A 355 7.32 1.41 13.31
C GLU A 355 7.92 2.79 13.56
N ILE A 356 8.30 3.13 14.82
CA ILE A 356 9.05 4.37 15.11
C ILE A 356 10.39 4.35 14.38
N ALA A 357 11.13 3.23 14.47
CA ALA A 357 12.41 3.07 13.78
C ALA A 357 12.26 3.24 12.26
N ARG A 358 11.19 2.68 11.66
CA ARG A 358 10.88 2.85 10.23
C ARG A 358 10.69 4.32 9.85
N GLN A 359 9.91 5.08 10.63
CA GLN A 359 9.66 6.51 10.36
C GLN A 359 10.95 7.33 10.50
N ASP A 360 11.73 7.09 11.55
CA ASP A 360 12.98 7.77 11.80
C ASP A 360 14.04 7.46 10.73
N THR A 361 14.15 6.20 10.29
CA THR A 361 15.06 5.80 9.20
C THR A 361 14.66 6.45 7.88
N ALA A 362 13.35 6.49 7.55
CA ALA A 362 12.86 7.14 6.34
C ALA A 362 13.20 8.64 6.31
N GLU A 363 13.04 9.36 7.43
CA GLU A 363 13.40 10.77 7.50
C GLU A 363 14.92 10.98 7.38
N LYS A 364 15.74 10.13 8.01
CA LYS A 364 17.20 10.20 7.86
C LYS A 364 17.67 9.93 6.44
N MET A 365 17.05 8.99 5.71
CA MET A 365 17.35 8.75 4.30
C MET A 365 16.97 9.97 3.43
N LYS A 366 15.82 10.59 3.70
CA LYS A 366 15.40 11.83 3.05
C LYS A 366 16.40 12.97 3.30
N ASP A 367 16.88 13.13 4.53
CA ASP A 367 17.89 14.15 4.86
C ASP A 367 19.25 13.85 4.22
N ALA A 368 19.67 12.59 4.19
CA ALA A 368 20.86 12.15 3.47
C ALA A 368 20.76 12.49 1.98
N ARG A 369 19.62 12.23 1.33
CA ARG A 369 19.35 12.64 -0.07
C ARG A 369 19.49 14.15 -0.23
N LYS A 370 18.86 14.97 0.63
CA LYS A 370 18.96 16.44 0.55
C LYS A 370 20.40 16.93 0.70
N LEU A 371 21.22 16.28 1.53
CA LEU A 371 22.65 16.58 1.69
C LEU A 371 23.44 16.19 0.43
N ALA A 372 23.21 14.99 -0.10
CA ALA A 372 23.84 14.51 -1.32
C ALA A 372 23.48 15.37 -2.55
N ASP A 373 22.22 15.82 -2.69
CA ASP A 373 21.78 16.78 -3.72
C ASP A 373 22.54 18.12 -3.64
N ARG A 374 23.03 18.50 -2.45
CA ARG A 374 23.90 19.67 -2.23
C ARG A 374 25.39 19.35 -2.33
N LYS A 375 25.74 18.14 -2.78
CA LYS A 375 27.10 17.60 -2.90
C LYS A 375 27.83 17.45 -1.56
N LEU A 376 27.10 17.38 -0.45
CA LEU A 376 27.63 17.15 0.89
C LEU A 376 27.60 15.65 1.21
N PHE A 377 28.41 14.87 0.50
CA PHE A 377 28.36 13.40 0.57
C PHE A 377 28.82 12.81 1.90
N ASP A 378 29.79 13.43 2.57
CA ASP A 378 30.25 12.97 3.88
C ASP A 378 29.17 13.15 4.94
N ASP A 379 28.49 14.30 4.96
CA ASP A 379 27.35 14.56 5.85
C ASP A 379 26.18 13.62 5.53
N ALA A 380 25.91 13.35 4.25
CA ALA A 380 24.88 12.42 3.82
C ALA A 380 25.15 10.99 4.32
N LYS A 381 26.38 10.50 4.16
CA LYS A 381 26.82 9.20 4.70
C LYS A 381 26.80 9.18 6.23
N GLY A 382 27.11 10.31 6.87
CA GLY A 382 26.94 10.49 8.31
C GLY A 382 25.50 10.23 8.75
N LYS A 383 24.52 10.80 8.06
CA LYS A 383 23.08 10.57 8.33
C LYS A 383 22.65 9.12 8.13
N LEU A 384 23.15 8.45 7.10
CA LEU A 384 22.87 7.02 6.89
C LEU A 384 23.52 6.14 7.96
N ASN A 385 24.72 6.50 8.43
CA ASN A 385 25.36 5.79 9.53
C ASN A 385 24.62 6.01 10.86
N GLU A 386 24.09 7.20 11.14
CA GLU A 386 23.18 7.44 12.27
C GLU A 386 21.95 6.52 12.18
N ALA A 387 21.31 6.43 11.01
CA ALA A 387 20.16 5.55 10.80
C ALA A 387 20.50 4.07 11.03
N ARG A 388 21.68 3.62 10.56
CA ARG A 388 22.17 2.26 10.80
C ARG A 388 22.39 1.99 12.29
N GLN A 389 23.05 2.91 13.00
CA GLN A 389 23.29 2.79 14.45
C GLN A 389 21.98 2.73 15.24
N ASP A 390 20.96 3.49 14.82
CA ASP A 390 19.63 3.47 15.44
C ASP A 390 18.93 2.11 15.28
N LEU A 391 19.09 1.46 14.12
CA LEU A 391 18.54 0.12 13.84
C LEU A 391 19.29 -1.02 14.55
N GLU A 392 20.57 -0.80 14.89
CA GLU A 392 21.43 -1.76 15.61
C GLU A 392 21.31 -1.65 17.14
N ARG A 393 20.43 -0.79 17.66
CA ARG A 393 20.15 -0.67 19.09
C ARG A 393 19.57 -1.97 19.66
N LYS A 394 19.86 -2.25 20.93
CA LYS A 394 19.51 -3.52 21.60
C LYS A 394 18.00 -3.71 21.79
N GLU A 395 17.25 -2.62 21.77
CA GLU A 395 15.79 -2.60 21.91
C GLU A 395 15.07 -3.11 20.65
N LEU A 396 15.75 -3.13 19.50
CA LEU A 396 15.22 -3.62 18.24
C LEU A 396 15.72 -5.04 17.98
N ASN A 397 14.85 -5.90 17.45
CA ASN A 397 15.22 -7.23 17.03
C ASN A 397 15.74 -7.18 15.58
N GLN A 398 17.05 -7.38 15.37
CA GLN A 398 17.65 -7.35 14.03
C GLN A 398 17.23 -8.54 13.14
N SER A 399 16.58 -9.57 13.72
CA SER A 399 15.99 -10.67 12.95
C SER A 399 14.58 -10.35 12.46
N ASP A 400 13.96 -9.26 12.93
CA ASP A 400 12.67 -8.80 12.45
C ASP A 400 12.74 -8.43 10.96
N PRO A 401 11.80 -8.89 10.10
CA PRO A 401 11.84 -8.62 8.67
C PRO A 401 11.85 -7.13 8.30
N LEU A 402 11.13 -6.29 9.05
CA LEU A 402 11.10 -4.83 8.82
C LEU A 402 12.47 -4.23 9.13
N ILE A 403 13.05 -4.55 10.29
CA ILE A 403 14.37 -4.04 10.69
C ILE A 403 15.47 -4.51 9.75
N LYS A 404 15.44 -5.78 9.35
CA LYS A 404 16.38 -6.35 8.37
C LYS A 404 16.26 -5.64 7.01
N GLY A 405 15.03 -5.40 6.53
CA GLY A 405 14.79 -4.67 5.28
C GLY A 405 15.26 -3.22 5.34
N LEU A 406 15.06 -2.53 6.46
CA LEU A 406 15.55 -1.17 6.68
C LEU A 406 17.09 -1.10 6.67
N LEU A 407 17.76 -2.05 7.34
CA LEU A 407 19.22 -2.15 7.32
C LEU A 407 19.76 -2.39 5.90
N ALA A 408 19.12 -3.28 5.13
CA ALA A 408 19.48 -3.52 3.74
C ALA A 408 19.30 -2.25 2.88
N GLU A 409 18.23 -1.49 3.10
CA GLU A 409 17.96 -0.26 2.36
C GLU A 409 18.96 0.85 2.67
N VAL A 410 19.26 1.08 3.96
CA VAL A 410 20.28 2.04 4.40
C VAL A 410 21.65 1.68 3.84
N LYS A 411 22.00 0.39 3.85
CA LYS A 411 23.25 -0.12 3.26
C LYS A 411 23.30 0.16 1.76
N GLN A 412 22.24 -0.19 1.03
CA GLN A 412 22.17 0.04 -0.41
C GLN A 412 22.33 1.52 -0.76
N LEU A 413 21.62 2.42 -0.07
CA LEU A 413 21.74 3.85 -0.34
C LEU A 413 23.14 4.38 0.01
N THR A 414 23.78 3.84 1.05
CA THR A 414 25.16 4.19 1.41
C THR A 414 26.13 3.81 0.29
N GLU A 415 25.98 2.61 -0.28
CA GLU A 415 26.77 2.14 -1.43
C GLU A 415 26.53 2.99 -2.67
N LEU A 416 25.27 3.36 -2.93
CA LEU A 416 24.90 4.24 -4.04
C LEU A 416 25.31 5.71 -3.84
N MET A 417 25.80 6.08 -2.65
CA MET A 417 26.43 7.38 -2.37
C MET A 417 27.97 7.31 -2.39
N ALA A 418 28.56 6.22 -2.87
CA ALA A 418 30.02 6.03 -2.88
C ALA A 418 30.75 7.20 -3.57
N THR A 419 30.31 7.59 -4.78
CA THR A 419 30.80 8.76 -5.51
C THR A 419 29.64 9.61 -6.04
N PRO A 420 29.88 10.90 -6.37
CA PRO A 420 28.86 11.76 -6.98
C PRO A 420 28.25 11.15 -8.25
N GLU A 421 29.05 10.49 -9.08
CA GLU A 421 28.61 9.90 -10.33
C GLU A 421 27.65 8.72 -10.10
N ILE A 422 27.94 7.87 -9.12
CA ILE A 422 27.05 6.74 -8.75
C ILE A 422 25.74 7.27 -8.17
N TYR A 423 25.83 8.31 -7.34
CA TYR A 423 24.64 8.92 -6.76
C TYR A 423 23.73 9.54 -7.82
N GLU A 424 24.27 10.36 -8.72
CA GLU A 424 23.46 10.99 -9.77
C GLU A 424 22.80 9.95 -10.69
N LYS A 425 23.52 8.88 -11.04
CA LYS A 425 22.99 7.85 -11.95
C LYS A 425 21.99 6.89 -11.31
N LEU A 426 22.20 6.53 -10.04
CA LEU A 426 21.47 5.43 -9.39
C LEU A 426 20.93 5.80 -8.00
N GLY A 427 21.79 6.38 -7.16
CA GLY A 427 21.46 6.64 -5.75
C GLY A 427 20.32 7.64 -5.55
N ARG A 428 20.25 8.68 -6.38
CA ARG A 428 19.24 9.73 -6.29
C ARG A 428 17.84 9.19 -6.58
N ALA A 429 17.71 8.39 -7.64
CA ALA A 429 16.45 7.73 -7.97
C ALA A 429 16.03 6.70 -6.92
N PHE A 430 16.98 5.90 -6.42
CA PHE A 430 16.75 4.98 -5.32
C PHE A 430 16.17 5.70 -4.09
N ALA A 431 16.81 6.80 -3.66
CA ALA A 431 16.38 7.57 -2.50
C ALA A 431 14.95 8.11 -2.63
N PHE A 432 14.58 8.65 -3.79
CA PHE A 432 13.20 9.12 -4.04
C PHE A 432 12.18 7.98 -4.04
N ALA A 433 12.51 6.85 -4.68
CA ALA A 433 11.63 5.68 -4.72
C ALA A 433 11.43 5.09 -3.30
N SER A 434 12.47 5.07 -2.48
CA SER A 434 12.42 4.72 -1.06
C SER A 434 11.57 5.69 -0.25
N GLU A 435 11.79 7.00 -0.40
CA GLU A 435 11.04 8.04 0.31
C GLU A 435 9.52 7.89 0.06
N LEU A 436 9.13 7.78 -1.21
CA LEU A 436 7.71 7.66 -1.57
C LEU A 436 7.12 6.30 -1.15
N SER A 437 7.89 5.21 -1.24
CA SER A 437 7.49 3.88 -0.75
C SER A 437 7.16 3.90 0.74
N HIS A 438 8.02 4.50 1.56
CA HIS A 438 7.80 4.62 3.00
C HIS A 438 6.66 5.57 3.35
N ALA A 439 6.48 6.64 2.57
CA ALA A 439 5.41 7.60 2.79
C ALA A 439 4.02 7.05 2.46
N LEU A 440 3.94 6.12 1.50
CA LEU A 440 2.70 5.42 1.14
C LEU A 440 2.56 4.05 1.80
N GLN A 441 3.64 3.52 2.39
CA GLN A 441 3.73 2.14 2.87
C GLN A 441 3.33 1.14 1.78
N ARG A 442 3.80 1.40 0.56
CA ARG A 442 3.44 0.67 -0.65
C ARG A 442 4.70 0.36 -1.43
N ALA A 443 4.83 -0.90 -1.84
CA ALA A 443 6.04 -1.36 -2.51
C ALA A 443 6.27 -0.59 -3.82
N SER A 444 7.44 0.01 -3.95
CA SER A 444 7.97 0.54 -5.21
C SER A 444 9.16 -0.28 -5.67
N ALA A 445 9.38 -0.32 -6.98
CA ALA A 445 10.57 -0.94 -7.51
C ALA A 445 11.78 -0.01 -7.28
N ARG A 446 12.83 -0.56 -6.66
CA ARG A 446 14.06 0.14 -6.25
C ARG A 446 15.31 -0.59 -6.76
N GLY A 447 15.21 -1.22 -7.93
CA GLY A 447 16.19 -2.20 -8.44
C GLY A 447 15.84 -3.65 -8.05
N ASP A 448 16.65 -4.62 -8.51
CA ASP A 448 16.48 -6.07 -8.22
C ASP A 448 17.42 -6.53 -7.09
N VAL A 449 17.13 -6.07 -5.88
CA VAL A 449 17.79 -6.55 -4.65
C VAL A 449 16.76 -7.34 -3.85
N SER A 450 17.00 -8.65 -3.67
CA SER A 450 16.05 -9.56 -3.01
C SER A 450 15.69 -9.16 -1.58
N GLU A 451 16.59 -8.44 -0.91
CA GLU A 451 16.42 -7.97 0.47
C GLU A 451 15.60 -6.66 0.56
N LEU A 452 15.32 -5.99 -0.56
CA LEU A 452 14.63 -4.69 -0.62
C LEU A 452 13.14 -4.81 -0.99
N ARG A 453 12.45 -5.76 -0.35
CA ARG A 453 11.05 -6.10 -0.61
C ARG A 453 10.07 -5.54 0.43
N LEU A 454 10.45 -4.51 1.20
CA LEU A 454 9.55 -3.84 2.15
C LEU A 454 8.23 -3.46 1.45
N PHE A 455 7.11 -3.74 2.12
CA PHE A 455 5.72 -3.54 1.67
C PHE A 455 5.27 -4.43 0.50
N ALA A 456 6.11 -5.34 -0.01
CA ALA A 456 5.70 -6.24 -1.09
C ALA A 456 4.72 -7.29 -0.59
N THR A 457 3.71 -7.60 -1.40
CA THR A 457 2.74 -8.66 -1.10
C THR A 457 3.10 -9.95 -1.84
N LYS A 458 2.57 -11.09 -1.37
CA LYS A 458 2.75 -12.39 -2.05
C LYS A 458 2.37 -12.34 -3.54
N ALA A 459 1.32 -11.59 -3.89
CA ALA A 459 0.91 -11.39 -5.28
C ALA A 459 2.02 -10.73 -6.12
N MET A 460 2.76 -9.78 -5.54
CA MET A 460 3.89 -9.13 -6.20
C MET A 460 5.07 -10.08 -6.37
N ASP A 461 5.38 -10.93 -5.37
CA ASP A 461 6.46 -11.94 -5.49
C ASP A 461 6.15 -13.00 -6.55
N GLN A 462 4.89 -13.45 -6.64
CA GLN A 462 4.44 -14.37 -7.67
C GLN A 462 4.61 -13.76 -9.07
N LEU A 463 4.11 -12.54 -9.30
CA LEU A 463 4.20 -11.91 -10.62
C LEU A 463 5.65 -11.58 -11.00
N LEU A 464 6.48 -11.22 -10.02
CA LEU A 464 7.92 -11.04 -10.20
C LEU A 464 8.60 -12.31 -10.70
N SER A 465 8.29 -13.46 -10.09
CA SER A 465 8.85 -14.76 -10.50
C SER A 465 8.48 -15.10 -11.95
N GLN A 466 7.25 -14.76 -12.36
CA GLN A 466 6.78 -14.99 -13.72
C GLN A 466 7.45 -14.07 -14.75
N VAL A 467 7.69 -12.80 -14.41
CA VAL A 467 8.50 -11.89 -15.24
C VAL A 467 9.89 -12.46 -15.44
N LYS A 468 10.58 -12.86 -14.35
CA LYS A 468 11.94 -13.40 -14.45
C LYS A 468 12.02 -14.63 -15.36
N ASN A 469 10.95 -15.43 -15.44
CA ASN A 469 10.85 -16.55 -16.38
C ASN A 469 10.54 -16.09 -17.82
N TYR A 470 9.66 -15.12 -17.99
CA TYR A 470 9.34 -14.54 -19.31
C TYR A 470 10.56 -13.89 -19.97
N GLU A 471 11.38 -13.18 -19.20
CA GLU A 471 12.60 -12.54 -19.71
C GLU A 471 13.65 -13.56 -20.17
N LYS A 472 13.74 -14.71 -19.48
CA LYS A 472 14.61 -15.82 -19.89
C LYS A 472 14.13 -16.50 -21.16
N ASN A 473 12.81 -16.60 -21.37
CA ASN A 473 12.23 -17.21 -22.57
C ASN A 473 10.94 -16.49 -22.99
N PRO A 474 11.03 -15.42 -23.82
CA PRO A 474 9.89 -14.62 -24.24
C PRO A 474 8.83 -15.36 -25.07
N ASN A 475 9.17 -16.56 -25.56
CA ASN A 475 8.27 -17.43 -26.32
C ASN A 475 7.43 -18.35 -25.41
N MET A 476 7.73 -18.43 -24.11
CA MET A 476 6.87 -19.18 -23.20
C MET A 476 5.54 -18.43 -22.97
N PRO A 477 4.42 -19.18 -22.87
CA PRO A 477 3.16 -18.58 -22.49
C PRO A 477 3.30 -17.99 -21.09
N VAL A 478 2.88 -16.74 -20.97
CA VAL A 478 2.79 -16.05 -19.70
C VAL A 478 1.51 -16.55 -19.01
N PRO A 479 1.57 -17.02 -17.75
CA PRO A 479 0.36 -17.46 -17.03
C PRO A 479 -0.73 -16.38 -17.07
N THR A 480 -1.99 -16.73 -17.29
CA THR A 480 -3.07 -15.75 -17.25
C THR A 480 -3.46 -15.45 -15.81
N THR A 481 -4.22 -14.37 -15.56
CA THR A 481 -4.76 -14.12 -14.22
C THR A 481 -5.65 -15.27 -13.71
N ALA A 482 -6.29 -16.02 -14.62
CA ALA A 482 -7.06 -17.21 -14.26
C ALA A 482 -6.17 -18.37 -13.81
N ASP A 483 -4.99 -18.54 -14.44
CA ASP A 483 -4.00 -19.54 -14.03
C ASP A 483 -3.38 -19.17 -12.68
N ASP A 484 -3.13 -17.88 -12.44
CA ASP A 484 -2.66 -17.37 -11.16
C ASP A 484 -3.67 -17.65 -10.03
N LYS A 485 -4.97 -17.41 -10.29
CA LYS A 485 -6.05 -17.74 -9.34
C LYS A 485 -6.09 -19.24 -9.03
N LYS A 486 -6.00 -20.11 -10.05
CA LYS A 486 -5.96 -21.58 -9.86
C LYS A 486 -4.74 -22.02 -9.05
N THR A 487 -3.59 -21.41 -9.29
CA THR A 487 -2.33 -21.74 -8.60
C THR A 487 -2.42 -21.36 -7.13
N ARG A 488 -2.91 -20.16 -6.81
CA ARG A 488 -3.17 -19.72 -5.43
C ARG A 488 -4.12 -20.66 -4.69
N ILE A 489 -5.22 -21.06 -5.33
CA ILE A 489 -6.19 -22.02 -4.76
C ILE A 489 -5.52 -23.38 -4.47
N ALA A 490 -4.63 -23.84 -5.36
CA ALA A 490 -3.92 -25.10 -5.17
C ALA A 490 -2.90 -25.03 -4.01
N GLU A 491 -2.18 -23.91 -3.89
CA GLU A 491 -1.24 -23.64 -2.79
C GLU A 491 -1.96 -23.59 -1.43
N GLU A 492 -3.11 -22.89 -1.35
CA GLU A 492 -3.91 -22.77 -0.14
C GLU A 492 -4.50 -24.12 0.32
N LYS A 493 -4.93 -24.95 -0.64
CA LYS A 493 -5.38 -26.33 -0.35
C LYS A 493 -4.24 -27.25 0.07
N ALA A 494 -3.02 -26.99 -0.40
CA ALA A 494 -1.84 -27.79 -0.08
C ALA A 494 -1.25 -27.43 1.31
N ASN A 495 -1.47 -26.20 1.80
CA ASN A 495 -1.03 -25.75 3.12
C ASN A 495 -2.17 -25.13 3.96
N PRO A 496 -3.03 -25.97 4.56
CA PRO A 496 -4.22 -25.52 5.29
C PRO A 496 -3.86 -25.05 6.71
N THR A 497 -3.11 -23.95 6.83
CA THR A 497 -2.77 -23.35 8.15
C THR A 497 -3.63 -22.12 8.49
N ILE A 498 -4.54 -21.72 7.61
CA ILE A 498 -5.59 -20.76 7.92
C ILE A 498 -6.85 -21.58 8.24
N LYS A 499 -7.29 -21.58 9.51
CA LYS A 499 -8.62 -22.08 9.85
C LYS A 499 -9.61 -21.35 8.94
N LYS A 500 -10.44 -22.12 8.21
CA LYS A 500 -11.63 -21.57 7.52
C LYS A 500 -12.28 -20.51 8.41
N PRO A 501 -12.74 -19.37 7.85
CA PRO A 501 -13.62 -18.49 8.58
C PRO A 501 -14.71 -19.35 9.22
N ALA A 502 -15.05 -19.04 10.48
CA ALA A 502 -16.16 -19.71 11.15
C ALA A 502 -17.32 -19.80 10.15
N PRO A 503 -17.98 -20.97 10.02
CA PRO A 503 -19.07 -21.12 9.06
C PRO A 503 -19.98 -19.91 9.22
N LYS A 504 -20.30 -19.25 8.09
CA LYS A 504 -21.26 -18.11 8.04
C LYS A 504 -22.29 -18.36 9.13
N PRO A 505 -22.54 -17.41 10.06
CA PRO A 505 -23.64 -17.60 11.01
C PRO A 505 -24.82 -18.01 10.14
N LYS A 506 -25.34 -19.23 10.39
CA LYS A 506 -26.44 -19.80 9.63
C LYS A 506 -27.42 -18.66 9.45
N GLU A 507 -27.82 -18.36 8.22
CA GLU A 507 -28.89 -17.41 7.93
C GLU A 507 -29.92 -17.60 9.02
N THR A 508 -30.01 -16.62 9.90
CA THR A 508 -30.83 -16.75 11.10
C THR A 508 -32.23 -16.81 10.53
N ASN A 509 -32.83 -18.00 10.58
CA ASN A 509 -34.11 -18.24 9.98
C ASN A 509 -35.06 -17.18 10.55
N VAL A 510 -35.77 -16.45 9.69
CA VAL A 510 -36.69 -15.38 10.13
C VAL A 510 -37.70 -15.92 11.16
N ALA A 511 -37.96 -17.23 11.14
CA ALA A 511 -38.72 -17.96 12.15
C ALA A 511 -38.07 -17.98 13.56
N ASP A 512 -36.74 -18.11 13.67
CA ASP A 512 -36.04 -18.14 14.97
C ASP A 512 -36.00 -16.74 15.62
N ILE A 513 -35.82 -15.69 14.80
CA ILE A 513 -35.91 -14.30 15.27
C ILE A 513 -37.34 -13.98 15.73
N ALA A 514 -38.36 -14.42 14.99
CA ALA A 514 -39.76 -14.26 15.38
C ALA A 514 -40.09 -15.00 16.69
N GLN A 515 -39.53 -16.18 16.91
CA GLN A 515 -39.74 -16.97 18.12
C GLN A 515 -39.10 -16.30 19.35
N VAL A 516 -37.86 -15.78 19.21
CA VAL A 516 -37.16 -15.06 20.29
C VAL A 516 -37.85 -13.74 20.62
N LEU A 517 -38.26 -12.97 19.60
CA LEU A 517 -39.03 -11.74 19.79
C LEU A 517 -40.40 -12.02 20.45
N SER A 518 -41.09 -13.09 20.07
CA SER A 518 -42.36 -13.49 20.70
C SER A 518 -42.17 -13.85 22.17
N THR A 519 -41.06 -14.48 22.52
CA THR A 519 -40.77 -14.88 23.91
C THR A 519 -40.46 -13.66 24.77
N HIS A 520 -39.62 -12.75 24.28
CA HIS A 520 -39.33 -11.49 24.97
C HIS A 520 -40.55 -10.59 25.10
N LEU A 521 -41.44 -10.56 24.10
CA LEU A 521 -42.69 -9.80 24.18
C LEU A 521 -43.63 -10.40 25.23
N ALA A 522 -43.71 -11.73 25.34
CA ALA A 522 -44.51 -12.41 26.36
C ALA A 522 -43.99 -12.11 27.78
N ASP A 523 -42.67 -12.12 27.98
CA ASP A 523 -42.04 -11.81 29.27
C ASP A 523 -42.19 -10.33 29.65
N ALA A 524 -42.12 -9.42 28.66
CA ALA A 524 -42.40 -8.00 28.86
C ALA A 524 -43.86 -7.76 29.26
N ILE A 525 -44.82 -8.42 28.61
CA ILE A 525 -46.25 -8.36 28.95
C ILE A 525 -46.48 -8.90 30.37
N LYS A 526 -45.84 -10.01 30.75
CA LYS A 526 -45.92 -10.56 32.11
C LYS A 526 -45.40 -9.59 33.16
N SER A 527 -44.27 -8.94 32.88
CA SER A 527 -43.66 -7.95 33.76
C SER A 527 -44.55 -6.71 33.91
N LEU A 528 -45.12 -6.22 32.81
CA LEU A 528 -46.08 -5.10 32.83
C LEU A 528 -47.38 -5.45 33.59
N THR A 529 -47.84 -6.70 33.48
CA THR A 529 -49.04 -7.16 34.21
C THR A 529 -48.77 -7.26 35.71
N ALA A 530 -47.59 -7.74 36.11
CA ALA A 530 -47.17 -7.77 37.51
C ALA A 530 -47.00 -6.36 38.10
N ILE A 531 -46.45 -5.42 37.31
CA ILE A 531 -46.38 -4.00 37.69
C ILE A 531 -47.78 -3.41 37.86
N LYS A 532 -48.71 -3.72 36.96
CA LYS A 532 -50.11 -3.26 37.05
C LYS A 532 -50.81 -3.79 38.31
N GLU A 533 -50.64 -5.07 38.64
CA GLU A 533 -51.21 -5.64 39.88
C GLU A 533 -50.62 -5.02 41.16
N LEU A 534 -49.34 -4.62 41.13
CA LEU A 534 -48.71 -3.90 42.23
C LEU A 534 -49.26 -2.47 42.37
N ILE A 535 -49.53 -1.79 41.25
CA ILE A 535 -50.15 -0.46 41.23
C ILE A 535 -51.60 -0.54 41.74
N ASP A 536 -52.38 -1.51 41.27
CA ASP A 536 -53.78 -1.70 41.67
C ASP A 536 -53.94 -2.12 43.14
N LYS A 537 -52.90 -2.69 43.77
CA LYS A 537 -52.84 -2.97 45.23
C LYS A 537 -52.36 -1.77 46.06
N SER A 538 -51.86 -0.71 45.42
CA SER A 538 -51.35 0.51 46.08
C SER A 538 -52.34 1.67 46.11
N HIS A 539 -53.50 1.49 45.46
CA HIS A 539 -54.71 2.30 45.57
C HIS A 539 -55.75 1.56 46.42
#